data_AF-A0A382XMN6-F1
#
_entry.id   AF-A0A382XMN6-F1
#
_cell.length_a   1.000
_cell.length_b   1.000
_cell.length_c   1.000
_cell.angle_alpha   90.00
_cell.angle_beta   90.00
_cell.angle_gamma   90.00
#
_symmetry.space_group_name_H-M   'P 1'
#
loop_
_entity.id
_entity.type
_entity.pdbx_description
1 polymer ?
#
loop_
_entity_poly.entity_id
_entity_poly.type
_entity_poly.pdbx_seq_one_letter_code
_entity_poly.pdbx_strand_id
1 'polypeptide(L)' 'MDAESKCPVMHGANTKNKGEGTTNRDWWPNQLDISILHQHDEKSNPMGKDFNYREHFNNIMAKVYCPKDN' A
#
# COMPACT_ATOMS: atom_id res chain seq x y z
N MET A 1 21.68 -24.18 -2.06
CA MET A 1 21.35 -22.88 -2.67
C MET A 1 19.89 -22.91 -3.05
N ASP A 2 19.16 -21.91 -2.61
CA ASP A 2 17.81 -21.97 -2.08
C ASP A 2 16.71 -22.35 -3.07
N ALA A 3 15.87 -23.31 -2.66
CA ALA A 3 14.57 -23.53 -3.26
C ALA A 3 13.66 -22.37 -2.80
N GLU A 4 13.70 -21.27 -3.56
CA GLU A 4 12.75 -20.16 -3.45
C GLU A 4 11.34 -20.73 -3.35
N SER A 5 10.67 -20.39 -2.25
CA SER A 5 9.44 -21.00 -1.76
C SER A 5 8.27 -20.83 -2.75
N LYS A 6 8.28 -21.59 -3.84
CA LYS A 6 7.13 -21.76 -4.72
C LYS A 6 6.27 -22.86 -4.12
N CYS A 7 5.23 -22.47 -3.38
CA CYS A 7 4.20 -23.40 -2.93
C CYS A 7 3.70 -24.21 -4.14
N PRO A 8 3.93 -25.54 -4.18
CA PRO A 8 3.69 -26.37 -5.36
C PRO A 8 2.20 -26.68 -5.60
N VAL A 9 1.33 -26.27 -4.67
CA VAL A 9 -0.12 -26.35 -4.80
C VAL A 9 -0.63 -24.93 -4.96
N MET A 10 -1.11 -24.59 -6.16
CA MET A 10 -1.80 -23.33 -6.44
C MET A 10 -3.10 -23.28 -5.63
N HIS A 11 -3.03 -22.81 -4.40
CA HIS A 11 -4.17 -22.10 -3.83
C HIS A 11 -4.26 -20.81 -4.63
N GLY A 12 -5.35 -20.67 -5.39
CA GLY A 12 -5.65 -19.51 -6.23
C GLY A 12 -5.72 -18.25 -5.40
N ALA A 13 -4.56 -17.70 -5.07
CA ALA A 13 -4.41 -16.36 -4.59
C ALA A 13 -4.21 -15.50 -5.83
N ASN A 14 -4.89 -14.36 -5.86
CA ASN A 14 -4.79 -13.32 -6.88
C ASN A 14 -3.41 -12.62 -6.83
N THR A 15 -2.33 -13.38 -6.66
CA THR A 15 -0.98 -12.88 -6.32
C THR A 15 -0.05 -12.80 -7.51
N LYS A 16 -0.51 -13.11 -8.72
CA LYS A 16 0.16 -12.61 -9.93
C LYS A 16 -0.25 -11.15 -10.18
N ASN A 17 0.13 -10.25 -9.28
CA ASN A 17 -0.02 -8.79 -9.46
C ASN A 17 0.98 -8.21 -10.48
N LYS A 18 1.49 -9.03 -11.39
CA LYS A 18 2.20 -8.59 -12.60
C LYS A 18 1.52 -9.29 -13.75
N GLY A 19 0.77 -8.50 -14.54
CA GLY A 19 0.16 -8.95 -15.78
C GLY A 19 1.15 -9.79 -16.57
N GLU A 20 0.74 -10.97 -17.00
CA GLU A 20 1.59 -11.97 -17.64
C GLU A 20 1.96 -11.61 -19.09
N GLY A 21 2.07 -10.31 -19.40
CA GLY A 21 2.37 -9.79 -20.73
C GLY A 21 3.40 -8.66 -20.68
N THR A 22 4.07 -8.43 -21.81
CA THR A 22 4.99 -7.30 -21.97
C THR A 22 4.26 -5.99 -21.74
N THR A 23 4.85 -5.14 -20.91
CA THR A 23 4.35 -3.81 -20.53
C THR A 23 5.06 -2.72 -21.33
N ASN A 24 4.55 -1.50 -21.28
CA ASN A 24 5.19 -0.36 -21.95
C ASN A 24 6.64 -0.11 -21.46
N ARG A 25 6.96 -0.47 -20.21
CA ARG A 25 8.33 -0.37 -19.67
C ARG A 25 9.28 -1.37 -20.32
N ASP A 26 8.77 -2.51 -20.76
CA ASP A 26 9.56 -3.52 -21.45
C ASP A 26 9.90 -3.09 -22.89
N TRP A 27 8.98 -2.36 -23.54
CA TRP A 27 9.17 -1.83 -24.89
C TRP A 27 9.99 -0.53 -24.93
N TRP A 28 9.80 0.37 -23.97
CA TRP A 28 10.49 1.66 -23.90
C TRP A 28 11.15 1.85 -22.53
N PRO A 29 12.31 1.20 -22.28
CA PRO A 29 12.94 1.19 -20.96
C PRO A 29 13.42 2.57 -20.49
N ASN A 30 13.65 3.51 -21.41
CA ASN A 30 14.11 4.87 -21.11
C ASN A 30 12.98 5.92 -21.10
N GLN A 31 11.71 5.50 -21.15
CA GLN A 31 10.58 6.42 -21.06
C GLN A 31 10.50 7.05 -19.66
N LEU A 32 10.12 8.34 -19.60
CA LEU A 32 9.87 9.03 -18.34
C LEU A 32 8.73 8.34 -17.57
N ASP A 33 9.03 7.90 -16.36
CA ASP A 33 8.08 7.21 -15.49
C ASP A 33 7.21 8.23 -14.72
N ILE A 34 5.98 8.43 -15.18
CA ILE A 34 4.98 9.30 -14.52
C ILE A 34 4.19 8.57 -13.43
N SER A 35 4.44 7.28 -13.19
CA SER A 35 3.66 6.51 -12.22
C SER A 35 3.81 7.01 -10.78
N ILE A 36 4.92 7.69 -10.51
CA ILE A 36 5.19 8.38 -9.23
C ILE A 36 4.11 9.41 -8.86
N LEU A 37 3.51 10.05 -9.87
CA LEU A 37 2.55 11.14 -9.62
C LEU A 37 1.20 10.66 -9.12
N HIS A 38 0.92 9.35 -9.20
CA HIS A 38 -0.36 8.77 -8.80
C HIS A 38 -0.23 7.63 -7.79
N GLN A 39 0.88 7.56 -7.03
CA GLN A 39 1.11 6.50 -6.03
C GLN A 39 0.13 6.56 -4.84
N HIS A 40 -0.24 7.76 -4.41
CA HIS A 40 -1.08 8.00 -3.22
C HIS A 40 -2.37 8.75 -3.59
N ASP A 41 -3.08 8.25 -4.58
CA ASP A 41 -4.38 8.79 -4.97
C ASP A 41 -5.45 8.50 -3.89
N GLU A 42 -6.42 9.40 -3.72
CA GLU A 42 -7.53 9.24 -2.78
C GLU A 42 -8.35 7.96 -3.04
N LYS A 43 -8.41 7.49 -4.30
CA LYS A 43 -9.19 6.29 -4.69
C LYS A 43 -8.66 4.99 -4.10
N SER A 44 -7.34 4.91 -3.86
CA SER A 44 -6.72 3.72 -3.24
C SER A 44 -6.66 3.81 -1.72
N ASN A 45 -7.00 4.96 -1.14
CA ASN A 45 -7.01 5.16 0.31
C ASN A 45 -8.28 4.54 0.93
N PRO A 46 -8.17 3.49 1.75
CA PRO A 46 -9.33 2.85 2.39
C PRO A 46 -9.96 3.68 3.51
N MET A 47 -9.26 4.71 4.02
CA MET A 47 -9.73 5.49 5.18
C MET A 47 -10.82 6.51 4.81
N GLY A 48 -11.03 6.78 3.52
CA GLY A 48 -12.03 7.74 3.04
C GLY A 48 -11.55 9.19 3.13
N LYS A 49 -12.28 10.08 2.45
CA LYS A 49 -11.88 11.48 2.24
C LYS A 49 -11.86 12.31 3.52
N ASP A 50 -12.75 12.00 4.45
CA ASP A 50 -12.94 12.80 5.67
C ASP A 50 -12.08 12.31 6.85
N PHE A 51 -11.21 11.33 6.64
CA PHE A 51 -10.39 10.76 7.72
C PHE A 51 -9.21 11.65 8.09
N ASN A 52 -9.16 12.06 9.36
CA ASN A 52 -8.07 12.88 9.91
C ASN A 52 -7.21 12.09 10.91
N TYR A 53 -6.08 11.56 10.44
CA TYR A 53 -5.15 10.80 11.27
C TYR A 53 -4.67 11.57 12.52
N ARG A 54 -4.43 12.88 12.39
CA ARG A 54 -3.93 13.72 13.50
C ARG A 54 -4.94 13.78 14.63
N GLU A 55 -6.21 13.95 14.31
CA GLU A 55 -7.28 14.00 15.31
C GLU A 55 -7.41 12.67 16.06
N HIS A 56 -7.44 11.55 15.33
CA HIS A 56 -7.49 10.22 15.95
C HIS A 56 -6.29 9.95 16.84
N PHE A 57 -5.09 10.29 16.36
CA PHE A 57 -3.86 10.12 17.12
C PHE A 57 -3.86 10.97 18.40
N ASN A 58 -4.26 12.24 18.32
CA ASN A 58 -4.36 13.12 19.48
C ASN A 58 -5.38 12.61 20.51
N ASN A 59 -6.53 12.10 20.06
CA ASN A 59 -7.52 11.48 20.93
C ASN A 59 -6.96 10.25 21.66
N ILE A 60 -6.16 9.42 20.98
CA ILE A 60 -5.50 8.26 21.60
C ILE A 60 -4.45 8.73 22.60
N MET A 61 -3.59 9.67 22.23
CA MET A 61 -2.55 10.20 23.11
C MET A 61 -3.13 10.89 24.33
N ALA A 62 -4.16 11.72 24.19
CA ALA A 62 -4.84 12.34 25.32
C ALA A 62 -5.44 11.30 26.28
N LYS A 63 -6.01 10.20 25.76
CA LYS A 63 -6.55 9.11 26.58
C LYS A 63 -5.48 8.30 27.32
N VAL A 64 -4.32 8.11 26.71
CA VAL A 64 -3.23 7.28 27.27
C VAL A 64 -2.34 8.08 28.21
N TYR A 65 -2.12 9.37 27.93
CA TYR A 65 -1.10 10.18 28.59
C TYR A 65 -1.62 11.25 29.54
N CYS A 66 -2.93 11.45 29.70
CA CYS A 66 -3.46 12.35 30.73
C CYS A 66 -3.66 11.56 32.04
N PRO A 67 -2.81 11.72 33.07
CA PRO A 67 -3.17 11.29 34.41
C PRO A 67 -4.41 12.09 34.81
N LYS A 68 -5.45 11.40 35.29
CA LYS A 68 -6.58 12.08 35.93
C LYS A 68 -6.10 12.64 37.26
N ASP A 69 -5.41 13.77 37.23
CA ASP A 69 -5.11 14.55 38.41
C ASP A 69 -6.25 15.55 38.61
N ASN A 70 -7.36 14.99 39.14
CA ASN A 70 -8.35 15.55 40.09
C ASN A 70 -9.70 14.84 39.92
#